data_AF-A0A382NH41-F1
#
_entry.id   AF-A0A382NH41-F1
#
_cell.length_a   1.000
_cell.length_b   1.000
_cell.length_c   1.000
_cell.angle_alpha   90.00
_cell.angle_beta   90.00
_cell.angle_gamma   90.00
#
_symmetry.space_group_name_H-M   'P 1'
#
loop_
_entity.id
_entity.type
_entity.pdbx_description
1 polymer ?
#
loop_
_entity_poly.entity_id
_entity_poly.type
_entity_poly.pdbx_seq_one_letter_code
_entity_poly.pdbx_strand_id
1 'polypeptide(L)' 'MAITLTEAAATRVRTYLNSRGRGQGLRLGVKTTGCSGLAYVVDFADEVGDEDMVYSSQGINVIVAG' A
#
# COMPACT_ATOMS: atom_id res chain seq x y z
N MET A 1 9.07 2.50 12.99
CA MET A 1 8.20 1.30 12.90
C MET A 1 8.18 0.86 11.45
N ALA A 2 8.28 -0.44 11.17
CA ALA A 2 8.40 -0.93 9.79
C ALA A 2 7.11 -1.64 9.37
N ILE A 3 6.56 -1.26 8.22
CA ILE A 3 5.51 -2.02 7.52
C ILE A 3 6.20 -2.86 6.46
N THR A 4 5.96 -4.17 6.49
CA THR A 4 6.62 -5.13 5.62
C THR A 4 5.60 -5.98 4.86
N LEU A 5 5.95 -6.38 3.64
CA LEU A 5 5.25 -7.42 2.90
C LEU A 5 5.90 -8.78 3.14
N THR A 6 5.14 -9.85 2.95
CA THR A 6 5.72 -11.18 2.72
C THR A 6 6.15 -11.30 1.25
N GLU A 7 7.09 -12.20 0.94
CA GLU A 7 7.56 -12.44 -0.44
C GLU A 7 6.41 -12.76 -1.41
N ALA A 8 5.42 -13.54 -0.95
CA ALA A 8 4.23 -13.85 -1.73
C ALA A 8 3.39 -12.61 -2.03
N ALA A 9 3.21 -11.72 -1.04
CA ALA A 9 2.47 -10.48 -1.22
C ALA A 9 3.21 -9.51 -2.16
N ALA A 10 4.53 -9.32 -1.98
CA ALA A 10 5.31 -8.46 -2.86
C ALA A 10 5.31 -8.97 -4.31
N THR A 11 5.42 -10.30 -4.51
CA THR A 11 5.32 -10.92 -5.83
C THR A 11 3.96 -10.64 -6.46
N ARG A 12 2.87 -10.79 -5.71
CA ARG A 12 1.52 -10.50 -6.19
C ARG A 12 1.37 -9.03 -6.60
N VAL A 13 1.79 -8.10 -5.74
CA VAL A 13 1.74 -6.66 -6.02
C VAL A 13 2.55 -6.30 -7.25
N ARG A 14 3.77 -6.82 -7.37
CA ARG A 14 4.65 -6.58 -8.53
C ARG A 14 4.00 -7.04 -9.83
N THR A 15 3.37 -8.21 -9.85
CA THR A 15 2.64 -8.71 -11.02
C THR A 15 1.51 -7.78 -11.44
N TYR A 16 0.74 -7.25 -10.48
CA TYR A 16 -0.34 -6.32 -10.79
C TYR A 16 0.17 -4.96 -11.25
N LEU A 17 1.21 -4.40 -10.62
CA LEU A 17 1.82 -3.14 -11.07
C LEU A 17 2.38 -3.26 -12.49
N ASN A 18 3.08 -4.36 -12.79
CA ASN A 18 3.59 -4.64 -14.13
C ASN A 18 2.46 -4.77 -15.15
N SER A 19 1.38 -5.47 -14.81
CA SER A 19 0.21 -5.62 -15.68
C SER A 19 -0.51 -4.29 -15.92
N ARG A 20 -0.61 -3.45 -14.89
CA ARG A 20 -1.21 -2.11 -14.96
C ARG A 20 -0.34 -1.13 -15.75
N GLY A 21 0.98 -1.34 -15.79
CA GLY A 21 1.95 -0.47 -16.47
C GLY A 21 2.16 0.90 -15.81
N ARG A 22 1.55 1.14 -14.65
CA ARG A 22 1.65 2.37 -13.85
C ARG A 22 1.38 2.08 -12.38
N GLY A 23 1.87 2.96 -11.51
CA GLY A 23 1.70 2.89 -10.06
C GLY A 23 3.03 3.02 -9.32
N GLN A 24 3.04 3.81 -8.26
CA GLN A 24 4.21 4.03 -7.38
C GLN A 24 4.35 2.94 -6.31
N GLY A 25 3.28 2.19 -6.04
CA GLY A 25 3.31 1.12 -5.05
C GLY A 25 1.92 0.72 -4.56
N LEU A 26 1.88 0.21 -3.32
CA LEU A 26 0.67 -0.20 -2.63
C LEU A 26 0.30 0.84 -1.57
N ARG A 27 -0.94 1.34 -1.59
CA ARG A 27 -1.51 2.19 -0.54
C ARG A 27 -2.18 1.33 0.51
N LEU A 28 -1.81 1.55 1.77
CA LEU A 28 -2.48 0.98 2.93
C LEU A 28 -3.15 2.11 3.71
N GLY A 29 -4.47 2.03 3.83
CA GLY A 29 -5.28 2.97 4.61
C GLY A 29 -6.12 2.25 5.66
N VAL A 30 -6.73 3.05 6.53
CA VAL A 30 -7.77 2.59 7.46
C VAL A 30 -9.04 3.38 7.19
N LYS A 31 -10.19 2.72 7.26
CA LYS A 31 -11.51 3.37 7.22
C LYS A 31 -12.34 2.95 8.41
N THR A 32 -13.24 3.83 8.84
CA THR A 32 -14.24 3.50 9.85
C THR A 32 -15.25 2.50 9.29
N THR A 33 -15.74 1.61 10.16
CA THR A 33 -16.77 0.63 9.83
C THR A 33 -17.63 0.33 11.05
N GLY A 34 -18.95 0.29 10.89
CA GLY A 34 -19.89 0.12 12.00
C GLY A 34 -19.85 1.26 13.03
N CYS A 35 -20.23 0.97 14.27
CA CYS A 35 -20.33 1.98 15.34
C CYS A 35 -18.96 2.46 15.86
N SER A 36 -17.93 1.61 15.83
CA SER A 36 -16.61 1.91 16.39
C SER A 36 -15.48 1.06 15.80
N GLY A 37 -15.72 0.42 14.65
CA GLY A 37 -14.76 -0.48 14.01
C GLY A 37 -13.84 0.26 13.04
N LEU A 38 -12.70 -0.36 12.76
CA LEU A 38 -11.75 0.04 11.72
C LEU A 38 -11.51 -1.13 10.78
N ALA A 39 -11.34 -0.83 9.49
CA ALA A 39 -10.98 -1.80 8.47
C ALA A 39 -9.80 -1.29 7.64
N TYR A 40 -8.89 -2.19 7.29
CA TYR A 40 -7.84 -1.87 6.34
C TYR A 40 -8.40 -1.74 4.92
N VAL A 41 -7.82 -0.81 4.18
CA VAL A 41 -8.03 -0.64 2.74
C VAL A 41 -6.68 -0.78 2.07
N VAL A 42 -6.63 -1.62 1.04
CA VAL A 42 -5.43 -1.85 0.25
C VAL A 42 -5.76 -1.49 -1.19
N ASP A 43 -4.99 -0.58 -1.77
CA ASP A 43 -5.16 -0.12 -3.15
C ASP A 43 -3.80 0.11 -3.82
N PHE A 44 -3.77 0.32 -5.13
CA PHE A 44 -2.58 0.79 -5.82
C PHE A 44 -2.48 2.31 -5.72
N ALA A 45 -1.32 2.83 -5.34
CA ALA A 45 -1.05 4.26 -5.36
C ALA A 45 -0.43 4.64 -6.71
N ASP A 46 -1.07 5.54 -7.44
CA ASP A 46 -0.48 6.16 -8.63
C ASP A 46 0.42 7.35 -8.28
N GLU A 47 0.22 7.94 -7.10
CA GLU A 47 0.92 9.12 -6.59
C GLU A 47 1.19 8.98 -5.09
N VAL A 48 2.20 9.73 -4.62
CA VAL A 48 2.58 9.89 -3.20
C VAL A 48 2.36 11.36 -2.85
N GLY A 49 1.49 11.63 -1.88
CA GLY A 49 1.23 12.97 -1.37
C GLY A 49 2.22 13.40 -0.29
N ASP A 50 2.22 14.69 0.04
CA ASP A 50 3.19 15.28 0.97
C ASP A 50 3.04 14.78 2.42
N GLU A 51 1.82 14.36 2.78
CA GLU A 51 1.49 13.80 4.10
C GLU A 51 1.63 12.28 4.16
N ASP A 52 1.97 11.62 3.05
CA ASP A 52 2.14 10.17 3.02
C ASP A 52 3.47 9.75 3.66
N MET A 53 3.40 8.68 4.44
CA MET A 53 4.58 7.94 4.87
C MET A 53 4.87 6.79 3.88
N VAL A 54 6.11 6.71 3.39
CA VAL A 54 6.53 5.66 2.46
C VAL A 54 7.50 4.69 3.13
N TYR A 55 7.17 3.40 3.08
CA TYR A 55 8.00 2.30 3.56
C TYR A 55 8.42 1.43 2.38
N SER A 56 9.71 1.18 2.20
CA SER A 56 10.19 0.25 1.18
C SER A 56 10.28 -1.17 1.75
N SER A 57 9.68 -2.15 1.06
CA SER A 57 9.74 -3.56 1.45
C SER A 57 9.77 -4.44 0.21
N GLN A 58 10.80 -5.29 0.09
CA GLN A 58 10.98 -6.22 -1.05
C GLN A 58 10.90 -5.53 -2.44
N GLY A 59 11.40 -4.29 -2.49
CA GLY A 59 11.39 -3.46 -3.70
C GLY A 59 10.02 -2.89 -4.07
N ILE A 60 9.03 -2.98 -3.18
CA ILE A 60 7.71 -2.35 -3.32
C ILE A 60 7.59 -1.22 -2.30
N ASN A 61 7.08 -0.07 -2.74
CA ASN A 61 6.72 1.02 -1.84
C ASN A 61 5.35 0.74 -1.22
N VAL A 62 5.28 0.75 0.11
CA VAL A 62 4.06 0.75 0.90
C VAL A 62 3.81 2.17 1.38
N ILE A 63 2.72 2.76 0.90
CA ILE A 63 2.36 4.16 1.09
C ILE A 63 1.20 4.21 2.09
N VAL A 64 1.35 4.96 3.17
CA VAL A 64 0.35 5.08 4.23
C VAL A 64 -0.02 6.54 4.38
N ALA A 65 -1.31 6.84 4.28
CA ALA A 65 -1.82 8.19 4.55
C ALA A 65 -1.50 8.57 6.00
N GLY A 66 -0.89 9.74 6.18
CA GLY A 66 -0.59 10.34 7.48
C GLY A 66 -1.83 10.73 8.28
#